data_AF-A0A2K8KEI8-F1
#
_entry.id   AF-A0A2K8KEI8-F1
#
_cell.length_a   1.000
_cell.length_b   1.000
_cell.length_c   1.000
_cell.angle_alpha   90.00
_cell.angle_beta   90.00
_cell.angle_gamma   90.00
#
_symmetry.space_group_name_H-M   'P 1'
#
loop_
_entity.id
_entity.type
_entity.pdbx_description
1 polymer ?
#
loop_
_entity_poly.entity_id
_entity_poly.type
_entity_poly.pdbx_seq_one_letter_code
_entity_poly.pdbx_strand_id
1 'polypeptide(L)'
;MFYDLTGVIVADLSTPSVGVVIRTKDRPVFVKRALASVLAQVHRNFHIILVNDGGDIAQLREAIASAENLSLPQDRFTLLDLNPGQGRSAAFNRGVEALSTEFVTCLDDDDTWDAEFLSALLVFFADTAPSVPELGGVGARVTALKEEIIGTGPDTEIRVIGEDSLPPAFHRGEFFLNALAYACYRQDIYPVQWMMRRDAVLQIGGFPENFDVMEDRAFMNRFLSRWRVAILDRKLAYHHRREKRADDRTRNVLLNTLDNPSYDWRYFADLAKPPIDLRENSVQARLLLGIASDLLSEVNYETSAIWQKVDGEMRALRSQLEEDRKTLTLHLENAVQHENASPASTVKSKGGGASVASTATVDSAVFDIWQVYSAREHAQYITPNSPFAERLSISINDAQYGLLMHVSPHKRKMMIQIGDTADWAALELRLDGLAPAGQGLRCRIGVNAIEDYLFETALQHGLRSRSDEMLYESGGFMVHSCDAGNAGIITRDIPAKWLHDVIEPKLSIIFPRRCHNFRFICTHLTLEPLGPV
;
A
#
# COMPACT_ATOMS: atom_id res chain seq x y z
N MET A 1 -16.33 -35.62 -29.70
CA MET A 1 -15.61 -36.77 -29.13
C MET A 1 -14.17 -36.70 -29.56
N PHE A 2 -13.24 -36.53 -28.62
CA PHE A 2 -11.82 -36.74 -28.88
C PHE A 2 -11.32 -37.76 -27.85
N TYR A 3 -10.46 -38.67 -28.32
CA TYR A 3 -9.91 -39.77 -27.55
C TYR A 3 -8.53 -39.37 -26.98
N ASP A 4 -8.26 -39.74 -25.74
CA ASP A 4 -6.89 -39.85 -25.21
C ASP A 4 -6.26 -41.19 -25.68
N LEU A 5 -4.94 -41.20 -25.85
CA LEU A 5 -4.08 -42.31 -26.29
C LEU A 5 -4.21 -43.62 -25.48
N THR A 6 -4.99 -43.65 -24.40
CA THR A 6 -5.22 -44.84 -23.55
C THR A 6 -6.56 -45.54 -23.77
N GLY A 7 -7.48 -44.98 -24.58
CA GLY A 7 -8.69 -45.70 -25.03
C GLY A 7 -9.66 -46.13 -23.93
N VAL A 8 -9.57 -45.59 -22.73
CA VAL A 8 -10.51 -45.86 -21.64
C VAL A 8 -11.72 -44.93 -21.78
N ILE A 9 -12.93 -45.50 -21.82
CA ILE A 9 -14.18 -44.75 -21.73
C ILE A 9 -14.30 -44.21 -20.30
N VAL A 10 -14.01 -42.93 -20.11
CA VAL A 10 -14.34 -42.18 -18.90
C VAL A 10 -15.75 -41.61 -19.09
N ALA A 11 -16.61 -41.79 -18.10
CA ALA A 11 -18.01 -41.38 -18.14
C ALA A 11 -18.18 -39.88 -18.46
N ASP A 12 -19.16 -39.56 -19.32
CA ASP A 12 -19.49 -38.22 -19.83
C ASP A 12 -20.12 -37.29 -18.75
N LEU A 13 -19.46 -36.15 -18.50
CA LEU A 13 -19.84 -35.01 -17.64
C LEU A 13 -19.37 -33.66 -18.28
N SER A 14 -19.18 -33.60 -19.61
CA SER A 14 -17.98 -32.98 -20.20
C SER A 14 -17.89 -31.44 -20.42
N THR A 15 -18.62 -30.58 -19.70
CA THR A 15 -18.28 -29.13 -19.69
C THR A 15 -18.65 -28.47 -18.35
N PRO A 16 -17.72 -27.74 -17.69
CA PRO A 16 -18.04 -26.97 -16.49
C PRO A 16 -19.18 -26.00 -16.73
N SER A 17 -19.99 -25.72 -15.70
CA SER A 17 -21.10 -24.77 -15.79
C SER A 17 -20.75 -23.44 -15.12
N VAL A 18 -21.05 -22.33 -15.78
CA VAL A 18 -20.72 -20.97 -15.27
C VAL A 18 -21.98 -20.14 -15.06
N GLY A 19 -22.19 -19.65 -13.85
CA GLY A 19 -23.24 -18.70 -13.55
C GLY A 19 -22.77 -17.27 -13.82
N VAL A 20 -23.55 -16.51 -14.59
CA VAL A 20 -23.28 -15.10 -14.88
C VAL A 20 -24.33 -14.27 -14.18
N VAL A 21 -23.93 -13.54 -13.13
CA VAL A 21 -24.82 -12.65 -12.41
C VAL A 21 -24.67 -11.23 -12.96
N ILE A 22 -25.75 -10.68 -13.48
CA ILE A 22 -25.85 -9.29 -13.96
C ILE A 22 -26.82 -8.56 -13.03
N ARG A 23 -26.39 -7.44 -12.45
CA ARG A 23 -27.21 -6.61 -11.56
C ARG A 23 -27.52 -5.28 -12.23
N THR A 24 -28.77 -4.83 -12.16
CA THR A 24 -29.20 -3.59 -12.80
C THR A 24 -30.27 -2.86 -11.99
N LYS A 25 -30.34 -1.55 -12.21
CA LYS A 25 -31.43 -0.69 -11.73
C LYS A 25 -31.62 0.47 -12.70
N ASP A 26 -32.79 0.52 -13.34
CA ASP A 26 -33.22 1.61 -14.24
C ASP A 26 -32.20 1.94 -15.35
N ARG A 27 -31.54 0.91 -15.88
CA ARG A 27 -30.44 1.00 -16.87
C ARG A 27 -30.59 0.04 -18.07
N PRO A 28 -31.76 -0.02 -18.72
CA PRO A 28 -32.07 -1.02 -19.73
C PRO A 28 -31.11 -1.06 -20.93
N VAL A 29 -30.54 0.08 -21.33
CA VAL A 29 -29.61 0.17 -22.48
C VAL A 29 -28.30 -0.59 -22.19
N PHE A 30 -27.78 -0.47 -20.97
CA PHE A 30 -26.55 -1.15 -20.57
C PHE A 30 -26.76 -2.67 -20.46
N VAL A 31 -27.88 -3.09 -19.85
CA VAL A 31 -28.26 -4.51 -19.76
C VAL A 31 -28.27 -5.20 -21.13
N LYS A 32 -28.81 -4.55 -22.17
CA LYS A 32 -28.82 -5.11 -23.53
C LYS A 32 -27.41 -5.42 -24.02
N ARG A 33 -26.46 -4.51 -23.79
CA ARG A 33 -25.05 -4.67 -24.19
C ARG A 33 -24.37 -5.77 -23.37
N ALA A 34 -24.52 -5.76 -22.05
CA ALA A 34 -23.94 -6.78 -21.19
C ALA A 34 -24.43 -8.18 -21.61
N LEU A 35 -25.74 -8.36 -21.79
CA LEU A 35 -26.33 -9.61 -22.28
C LEU A 35 -25.77 -10.02 -23.65
N ALA A 36 -25.64 -9.08 -24.60
CA ALA A 36 -25.05 -9.38 -25.90
C ALA A 36 -23.61 -9.92 -25.78
N SER A 37 -22.80 -9.35 -24.87
CA SER A 37 -21.42 -9.83 -24.64
C SER A 37 -21.36 -11.24 -24.02
N VAL A 38 -22.34 -11.58 -23.16
CA VAL A 38 -22.46 -12.93 -22.60
C VAL A 38 -22.95 -13.92 -23.67
N LEU A 39 -23.91 -13.53 -24.50
CA LEU A 39 -24.40 -14.36 -25.60
C LEU A 39 -23.35 -14.56 -26.70
N ALA A 40 -22.35 -13.67 -26.80
CA ALA A 40 -21.23 -13.82 -27.71
C ALA A 40 -20.17 -14.84 -27.25
N GLN A 41 -20.25 -15.35 -26.01
CA GLN A 41 -19.25 -16.26 -25.46
C GLN A 41 -19.13 -17.56 -26.26
N VAL A 42 -17.88 -17.99 -26.50
CA VAL A 42 -17.57 -19.26 -27.17
C VAL A 42 -18.02 -20.45 -26.30
N HIS A 43 -17.79 -20.37 -25.00
CA HIS A 43 -18.32 -21.35 -24.05
C HIS A 43 -19.84 -21.16 -23.87
N ARG A 44 -20.62 -22.23 -24.02
CA ARG A 44 -22.10 -22.17 -24.05
C ARG A 44 -22.81 -22.72 -22.81
N ASN A 45 -22.10 -23.39 -21.91
CA ASN A 45 -22.68 -23.96 -20.69
C ASN A 45 -22.71 -22.93 -19.55
N PHE A 46 -23.40 -21.80 -19.79
CA PHE A 46 -23.59 -20.76 -18.79
C PHE A 46 -25.07 -20.56 -18.44
N HIS A 47 -25.34 -20.07 -17.23
CA HIS A 47 -26.66 -19.65 -16.76
C HIS A 47 -26.62 -18.17 -16.38
N ILE A 48 -27.50 -17.37 -16.98
CA ILE A 48 -27.58 -15.93 -16.71
C ILE A 48 -28.63 -15.68 -15.63
N ILE A 49 -28.23 -15.03 -14.53
CA ILE A 49 -29.15 -14.42 -13.58
C ILE A 49 -29.10 -12.91 -13.75
N LEU A 50 -30.17 -12.34 -14.32
CA LEU A 50 -30.36 -10.91 -14.36
C LEU A 50 -31.17 -10.47 -13.15
N VAL A 51 -30.61 -9.61 -12.32
CA VAL A 51 -31.22 -9.13 -11.07
C VAL A 51 -31.63 -7.68 -11.22
N ASN A 52 -32.93 -7.40 -11.16
CA ASN A 52 -33.48 -6.06 -11.02
C ASN A 52 -33.49 -5.65 -9.55
N ASP A 53 -32.68 -4.65 -9.17
CA ASP A 53 -32.54 -4.19 -7.78
C ASP A 53 -33.46 -3.00 -7.46
N GLY A 54 -34.77 -3.25 -7.55
CA GLY A 54 -35.80 -2.28 -7.26
C GLY A 54 -35.93 -1.16 -8.29
N GLY A 55 -35.63 -1.47 -9.56
CA GLY A 55 -35.96 -0.63 -10.71
C GLY A 55 -37.30 -1.01 -11.35
N ASP A 56 -37.69 -0.31 -12.42
CA ASP A 56 -38.91 -0.61 -13.17
C ASP A 56 -38.79 -1.93 -13.96
N ILE A 57 -39.44 -2.98 -13.43
CA ILE A 57 -39.43 -4.31 -14.04
C ILE A 57 -40.15 -4.36 -15.39
N ALA A 58 -41.16 -3.51 -15.63
CA ALA A 58 -41.87 -3.48 -16.90
C ALA A 58 -40.97 -2.89 -17.99
N GLN A 59 -40.29 -1.78 -17.70
CA GLN A 59 -39.32 -1.17 -18.60
C GLN A 59 -38.16 -2.14 -18.90
N LEU A 60 -37.65 -2.84 -17.89
CA LEU A 60 -36.59 -3.82 -18.08
C LEU A 60 -37.04 -4.99 -18.99
N ARG A 61 -38.24 -5.54 -18.76
CA ARG A 61 -38.80 -6.61 -19.60
C ARG A 61 -39.03 -6.16 -21.04
N GLU A 62 -39.57 -4.96 -21.22
CA GLU A 62 -39.76 -4.37 -22.55
C GLU A 62 -38.41 -4.22 -23.26
N ALA A 63 -37.39 -3.71 -22.57
CA ALA A 63 -36.06 -3.58 -23.12
C ALA A 63 -35.48 -4.93 -23.55
N ILE A 64 -35.59 -5.97 -22.73
CA ILE A 64 -35.11 -7.31 -23.09
C ILE A 64 -35.89 -7.86 -24.30
N ALA A 65 -37.22 -7.72 -24.30
CA ALA A 65 -38.07 -8.22 -25.37
C ALA A 65 -37.87 -7.47 -26.70
N SER A 66 -37.55 -6.18 -26.66
CA SER A 66 -37.35 -5.34 -27.84
C SER A 66 -35.96 -5.50 -28.49
N ALA A 67 -35.07 -6.29 -27.89
CA ALA A 67 -33.71 -6.44 -28.37
C ALA A 67 -33.64 -7.55 -29.43
N GLU A 68 -33.79 -7.17 -30.71
CA GLU A 68 -33.84 -8.09 -31.86
C GLU A 68 -32.65 -9.07 -31.94
N ASN A 69 -31.49 -8.67 -31.39
CA ASN A 69 -30.25 -9.45 -31.39
C ASN A 69 -30.00 -10.28 -30.12
N LEU A 70 -30.94 -10.32 -29.16
CA LEU A 70 -30.80 -11.10 -27.92
C LEU A 70 -31.69 -12.36 -27.95
N SER A 71 -31.12 -13.48 -28.37
CA SER A 71 -31.78 -14.79 -28.23
C SER A 71 -31.39 -15.44 -26.90
N LEU A 72 -32.16 -15.16 -25.85
CA LEU A 72 -31.89 -15.66 -24.50
C LEU A 72 -32.29 -17.15 -24.37
N PRO A 73 -31.41 -18.00 -23.82
CA PRO A 73 -31.72 -19.40 -23.58
C PRO A 73 -32.75 -19.52 -22.45
N GLN A 74 -34.00 -19.90 -22.78
CA GLN A 74 -35.11 -19.96 -21.81
C GLN A 74 -34.83 -20.86 -20.61
N ASP A 75 -34.04 -21.93 -20.80
CA ASP A 75 -33.65 -22.89 -19.78
C ASP A 75 -32.46 -22.42 -18.92
N ARG A 76 -31.73 -21.38 -19.35
CA ARG A 76 -30.51 -20.88 -18.72
C ARG A 76 -30.49 -19.37 -18.56
N PHE A 77 -31.66 -18.76 -18.47
CA PHE A 77 -31.85 -17.35 -18.17
C PHE A 77 -32.91 -17.21 -17.07
N THR A 78 -32.60 -16.42 -16.05
CA THR A 78 -33.53 -16.12 -14.96
C THR A 78 -33.50 -14.63 -14.67
N LEU A 79 -34.68 -14.01 -14.70
CA LEU A 79 -34.88 -12.64 -14.25
C LEU A 79 -35.38 -12.67 -12.80
N LEU A 80 -34.55 -12.22 -11.88
CA LEU A 80 -34.90 -12.03 -10.47
C LEU A 80 -35.28 -10.57 -10.23
N ASP A 81 -36.44 -10.36 -9.63
CA ASP A 81 -36.95 -9.03 -9.31
C ASP A 81 -36.92 -8.81 -7.79
N LEU A 82 -36.04 -7.91 -7.32
CA LEU A 82 -35.93 -7.53 -5.92
C LEU A 82 -36.71 -6.24 -5.70
N ASN A 83 -37.91 -6.36 -5.13
CA ASN A 83 -38.75 -5.21 -4.84
C ASN A 83 -39.26 -5.26 -3.38
N PRO A 84 -38.85 -4.32 -2.50
CA PRO A 84 -37.93 -3.21 -2.76
C PRO A 84 -36.49 -3.68 -3.05
N GLY A 85 -35.71 -2.84 -3.71
CA GLY A 85 -34.28 -3.10 -3.94
C GLY A 85 -33.51 -3.21 -2.63
N GLN A 86 -32.48 -4.05 -2.61
CA GLN A 86 -31.65 -4.39 -1.45
C GLN A 86 -30.18 -3.97 -1.62
N GLY A 87 -29.84 -3.33 -2.74
CA GLY A 87 -28.50 -2.85 -3.03
C GLY A 87 -27.67 -3.86 -3.83
N ARG A 88 -26.61 -3.34 -4.45
CA ARG A 88 -25.78 -4.06 -5.44
C ARG A 88 -25.15 -5.35 -4.90
N SER A 89 -24.81 -5.38 -3.60
CA SER A 89 -24.17 -6.54 -2.95
C SER A 89 -25.19 -7.64 -2.73
N ALA A 90 -26.34 -7.31 -2.14
CA ALA A 90 -27.44 -8.24 -1.94
C ALA A 90 -27.96 -8.77 -3.28
N ALA A 91 -28.07 -7.91 -4.30
CA ALA A 91 -28.45 -8.32 -5.65
C ALA A 91 -27.50 -9.40 -6.22
N PHE A 92 -26.18 -9.22 -6.09
CA PHE A 92 -25.21 -10.24 -6.50
C PHE A 92 -25.38 -11.52 -5.68
N ASN A 93 -25.47 -11.43 -4.35
CA ASN A 93 -25.63 -12.59 -3.46
C ASN A 93 -26.87 -13.42 -3.79
N ARG A 94 -28.02 -12.77 -3.99
CA ARG A 94 -29.26 -13.46 -4.40
C ARG A 94 -29.11 -14.13 -5.76
N GLY A 95 -28.35 -13.53 -6.67
CA GLY A 95 -28.01 -14.15 -7.94
C GLY A 95 -27.17 -15.42 -7.76
N VAL A 96 -26.13 -15.37 -6.92
CA VAL A 96 -25.28 -16.52 -6.58
C VAL A 96 -26.10 -17.64 -5.92
N GLU A 97 -26.99 -17.31 -5.00
CA GLU A 97 -27.86 -18.26 -4.30
C GLU A 97 -28.80 -19.00 -5.27
N ALA A 98 -29.35 -18.28 -6.26
CA ALA A 98 -30.26 -18.85 -7.25
C ALA A 98 -29.58 -19.77 -8.29
N LEU A 99 -28.25 -19.69 -8.43
CA LEU A 99 -27.49 -20.54 -9.34
C LEU A 99 -27.30 -21.96 -8.79
N SER A 100 -27.15 -22.94 -9.68
CA SER A 100 -26.68 -24.29 -9.35
C SER A 100 -25.39 -24.67 -10.11
N THR A 101 -24.69 -23.66 -10.61
CA THR A 101 -23.49 -23.81 -11.45
C THR A 101 -22.24 -24.10 -10.63
N GLU A 102 -21.22 -24.67 -11.28
CA GLU A 102 -19.92 -24.94 -10.67
C GLU A 102 -19.15 -23.65 -10.37
N PHE A 103 -19.14 -22.75 -11.35
CA PHE A 103 -18.48 -21.45 -11.26
C PHE A 103 -19.52 -20.32 -11.25
N VAL A 104 -19.09 -19.15 -10.80
CA VAL A 104 -19.85 -17.90 -10.85
C VAL A 104 -18.95 -16.73 -11.19
N THR A 105 -19.50 -15.77 -11.94
CA THR A 105 -18.85 -14.52 -12.32
C THR A 105 -19.85 -13.36 -12.21
N CYS A 106 -19.35 -12.15 -12.04
CA CYS A 106 -20.13 -10.92 -11.92
C CYS A 106 -19.87 -10.05 -13.14
N LEU A 107 -20.92 -9.67 -13.86
CA LEU A 107 -20.85 -8.68 -14.93
C LEU A 107 -21.73 -7.50 -14.56
N ASP A 108 -21.12 -6.36 -14.28
CA ASP A 108 -21.88 -5.12 -14.10
C ASP A 108 -22.60 -4.76 -15.42
N ASP A 109 -23.79 -4.17 -15.33
CA ASP A 109 -24.65 -3.97 -16.49
C ASP A 109 -24.04 -3.06 -17.57
N ASP A 110 -23.09 -2.19 -17.21
CA ASP A 110 -22.38 -1.31 -18.12
C ASP A 110 -21.04 -1.86 -18.62
N ASP A 111 -20.65 -3.08 -18.27
CA ASP A 111 -19.38 -3.68 -18.72
C ASP A 111 -19.57 -4.78 -19.78
N THR A 112 -18.46 -5.22 -20.41
CA THR A 112 -18.50 -6.29 -21.43
C THR A 112 -17.28 -7.21 -21.36
N TRP A 113 -17.41 -8.39 -21.98
CA TRP A 113 -16.31 -9.35 -22.15
C TRP A 113 -15.94 -9.58 -23.61
N ASP A 114 -14.69 -10.02 -23.82
CA ASP A 114 -14.26 -10.67 -25.04
C ASP A 114 -14.98 -12.02 -25.20
N ALA A 115 -15.26 -12.44 -26.44
CA ALA A 115 -15.98 -13.68 -26.74
C ALA A 115 -15.30 -14.94 -26.17
N GLU A 116 -13.99 -14.90 -25.92
CA GLU A 116 -13.25 -16.03 -25.36
C GLU A 116 -13.17 -16.05 -23.84
N PHE A 117 -13.65 -15.02 -23.13
CA PHE A 117 -13.45 -14.82 -21.69
C PHE A 117 -13.74 -16.09 -20.86
N LEU A 118 -14.95 -16.64 -20.95
CA LEU A 118 -15.34 -17.82 -20.18
C LEU A 118 -14.51 -19.06 -20.54
N SER A 119 -14.29 -19.31 -21.84
CA SER A 119 -13.50 -20.47 -22.29
C SER A 119 -12.03 -20.37 -21.84
N ALA A 120 -11.44 -19.18 -21.91
CA ALA A 120 -10.04 -18.97 -21.53
C ALA A 120 -9.84 -19.15 -20.02
N LEU A 121 -10.77 -18.64 -19.21
CA LEU A 121 -10.72 -18.82 -17.76
C LEU A 121 -10.94 -20.27 -17.34
N LEU A 122 -11.86 -21.01 -17.98
CA LEU A 122 -12.07 -22.42 -17.69
C LEU A 122 -10.84 -23.27 -17.99
N VAL A 123 -10.20 -23.06 -19.15
CA VAL A 123 -8.94 -23.73 -19.50
C VAL A 123 -7.85 -23.39 -18.48
N PHE A 124 -7.68 -22.10 -18.19
CA PHE A 124 -6.66 -21.65 -17.24
C PHE A 124 -6.89 -22.20 -15.82
N PHE A 125 -8.14 -22.28 -15.37
CA PHE A 125 -8.49 -22.91 -14.09
C PHE A 125 -8.13 -24.39 -14.09
N ALA A 126 -8.52 -25.13 -15.13
CA ALA A 126 -8.24 -26.56 -15.26
C ALA A 126 -6.73 -26.87 -15.27
N ASP A 127 -5.93 -26.04 -15.95
CA ASP A 127 -4.48 -26.19 -16.01
C ASP A 127 -3.79 -25.84 -14.68
N THR A 128 -4.35 -24.88 -13.94
CA THR A 128 -3.75 -24.37 -12.69
C THR A 128 -4.13 -25.21 -11.47
N ALA A 129 -5.37 -25.69 -11.41
CA ALA A 129 -5.93 -26.38 -10.24
C ALA A 129 -5.09 -27.57 -9.72
N PRO A 130 -4.47 -28.43 -10.57
CA PRO A 130 -3.61 -29.52 -10.10
C PRO A 130 -2.39 -29.04 -9.32
N SER A 131 -1.88 -27.84 -9.62
CA SER A 131 -0.70 -27.26 -8.97
C SER A 131 -1.05 -26.42 -7.74
N VAL A 132 -2.31 -26.01 -7.62
CA VAL A 132 -2.80 -25.11 -6.56
C VAL A 132 -4.08 -25.69 -5.96
N PRO A 133 -3.98 -26.59 -4.95
CA PRO A 133 -5.15 -27.25 -4.35
C PRO A 133 -6.18 -26.29 -3.75
N GLU A 134 -5.74 -25.10 -3.33
CA GLU A 134 -6.59 -24.03 -2.77
C GLU A 134 -7.11 -23.05 -3.85
N LEU A 135 -7.05 -23.39 -5.14
CA LEU A 135 -7.54 -22.50 -6.21
C LEU A 135 -9.07 -22.35 -6.11
N GLY A 136 -9.50 -21.16 -5.69
CA GLY A 136 -10.91 -20.80 -5.58
C GLY A 136 -11.42 -20.07 -6.81
N GLY A 137 -10.55 -19.48 -7.63
CA GLY A 137 -10.97 -18.79 -8.84
C GLY A 137 -9.81 -18.39 -9.74
N VAL A 138 -10.17 -17.83 -10.88
CA VAL A 138 -9.24 -17.25 -11.85
C VAL A 138 -9.79 -15.92 -12.35
N GLY A 139 -8.92 -15.07 -12.89
CA GLY A 139 -9.34 -13.86 -13.59
C GLY A 139 -8.51 -13.59 -14.83
N ALA A 140 -8.98 -12.67 -15.65
CA ALA A 140 -8.25 -12.14 -16.80
C ALA A 140 -7.79 -10.71 -16.50
N ARG A 141 -6.98 -10.11 -17.39
CA ARG A 141 -6.74 -8.68 -17.31
C ARG A 141 -7.94 -7.91 -17.80
N VAL A 142 -8.17 -6.77 -17.16
CA VAL A 142 -9.17 -5.78 -17.54
C VAL A 142 -8.52 -4.58 -18.22
N THR A 143 -9.24 -3.99 -19.16
CA THR A 143 -8.90 -2.74 -19.83
C THR A 143 -10.06 -1.76 -19.69
N ALA A 144 -9.78 -0.45 -19.67
CA ALA A 144 -10.81 0.57 -19.70
C ALA A 144 -11.15 0.99 -21.14
N LEU A 145 -12.41 0.92 -21.53
CA LEU A 145 -12.90 1.49 -22.79
C LEU A 145 -13.57 2.83 -22.51
N LYS A 146 -13.17 3.87 -23.23
CA LYS A 146 -13.84 5.17 -23.20
C LYS A 146 -15.07 5.11 -24.10
N GLU A 147 -16.19 5.58 -23.61
CA GLU A 147 -17.45 5.62 -24.35
C GLU A 147 -18.16 6.98 -24.23
N GLU A 148 -18.92 7.30 -25.26
CA GLU A 148 -19.89 8.40 -25.28
C GLU A 148 -21.31 7.82 -25.44
N ILE A 149 -22.26 8.42 -24.73
CA ILE A 149 -23.69 8.13 -24.87
C ILE A 149 -24.28 9.21 -25.78
N ILE A 150 -24.84 8.80 -26.91
CA ILE A 150 -25.44 9.69 -27.90
C ILE A 150 -26.95 9.46 -27.89
N GLY A 151 -27.72 10.53 -27.63
CA GLY A 151 -29.19 10.49 -27.57
C GLY A 151 -29.76 10.23 -26.16
N THR A 152 -31.09 10.20 -26.05
CA THR A 152 -31.82 9.93 -24.81
C THR A 152 -33.05 9.06 -25.11
N GLY A 153 -33.25 7.99 -24.35
CA GLY A 153 -34.43 7.12 -24.50
C GLY A 153 -34.15 5.89 -25.38
N PRO A 154 -35.14 5.40 -26.14
CA PRO A 154 -35.02 4.16 -26.93
C PRO A 154 -33.90 4.18 -27.98
N ASP A 155 -33.60 5.36 -28.54
CA ASP A 155 -32.60 5.57 -29.59
C ASP A 155 -31.21 5.91 -29.04
N THR A 156 -30.92 5.54 -27.78
CA THR A 156 -29.62 5.78 -27.16
C THR A 156 -28.55 4.89 -27.79
N GLU A 157 -27.56 5.50 -28.45
CA GLU A 157 -26.38 4.83 -29.00
C GLU A 157 -25.22 4.93 -28.00
N ILE A 158 -24.54 3.81 -27.74
CA ILE A 158 -23.27 3.81 -27.02
C ILE A 158 -22.14 3.62 -28.01
N ARG A 159 -21.23 4.60 -28.09
CA ARG A 159 -20.07 4.54 -28.98
C ARG A 159 -18.79 4.47 -28.17
N VAL A 160 -17.97 3.45 -28.42
CA VAL A 160 -16.59 3.38 -27.89
C VAL A 160 -15.74 4.37 -28.68
N ILE A 161 -15.14 5.32 -27.98
CA ILE A 161 -14.35 6.43 -28.53
C ILE A 161 -12.85 6.29 -28.25
N GLY A 162 -12.43 5.29 -27.45
CA GLY A 162 -11.03 5.00 -27.21
C GLY A 162 -10.80 3.87 -26.22
N GLU A 163 -9.54 3.50 -26.05
CA GLU A 163 -9.05 2.59 -25.02
C GLU A 163 -8.12 3.38 -24.10
N ASP A 164 -8.31 3.25 -22.79
CA ASP A 164 -7.44 3.77 -21.76
C ASP A 164 -6.82 2.64 -20.96
N SER A 165 -5.67 2.93 -20.34
CA SER A 165 -5.26 2.14 -19.18
C SER A 165 -6.24 2.39 -18.04
N LEU A 166 -6.43 1.39 -17.17
CA LEU A 166 -7.00 1.67 -15.87
C LEU A 166 -6.20 2.80 -15.21
N PRO A 167 -6.86 3.75 -14.54
CA PRO A 167 -6.19 4.83 -13.83
C PRO A 167 -5.32 4.15 -12.77
N PRO A 168 -4.14 4.69 -12.48
CA PRO A 168 -3.34 4.18 -11.38
C PRO A 168 -4.23 4.06 -10.14
N ALA A 169 -4.25 2.88 -9.51
CA ALA A 169 -4.86 2.72 -8.19
C ALA A 169 -4.34 3.88 -7.34
N PHE A 170 -5.27 4.65 -6.75
CA PHE A 170 -5.00 5.93 -6.06
C PHE A 170 -3.59 6.00 -5.45
N HIS A 171 -2.76 6.93 -5.92
CA HIS A 171 -1.51 7.27 -5.24
C HIS A 171 -1.85 7.88 -3.88
N ARG A 172 -1.88 7.07 -2.82
CA ARG A 172 -1.97 7.52 -1.44
C ARG A 172 -0.83 6.91 -0.64
N GLY A 173 -0.16 7.73 0.16
CA GLY A 173 0.95 7.35 1.05
C GLY A 173 0.49 6.63 2.32
N GLU A 174 -0.52 5.77 2.22
CA GLU A 174 -1.14 5.07 3.35
C GLU A 174 -0.49 3.69 3.57
N PHE A 175 -0.31 3.32 4.84
CA PHE A 175 0.33 2.07 5.28
C PHE A 175 -0.72 0.99 5.52
N PHE A 176 -0.57 -0.17 4.89
CA PHE A 176 -1.46 -1.33 5.07
C PHE A 176 -0.79 -2.35 6.00
N LEU A 177 -1.43 -2.65 7.14
CA LEU A 177 -0.98 -3.70 8.08
C LEU A 177 -1.21 -5.13 7.54
N ASN A 178 -2.08 -5.28 6.54
CA ASN A 178 -2.45 -6.58 5.97
C ASN A 178 -1.98 -6.67 4.51
N ALA A 179 -1.03 -7.57 4.24
CA ALA A 179 -0.46 -7.77 2.90
C ALA A 179 -1.51 -8.19 1.86
N LEU A 180 -2.57 -8.91 2.25
CA LEU A 180 -3.69 -9.24 1.35
C LEU A 180 -4.51 -8.00 1.02
N ALA A 181 -4.82 -7.17 2.01
CA ALA A 181 -5.50 -5.91 1.77
C ALA A 181 -4.67 -4.97 0.87
N TYR A 182 -3.35 -4.95 1.06
CA TYR A 182 -2.44 -4.22 0.19
C TYR A 182 -2.45 -4.77 -1.25
N ALA A 183 -2.37 -6.08 -1.42
CA ALA A 183 -2.39 -6.72 -2.72
C ALA A 183 -3.72 -6.49 -3.46
N CYS A 184 -4.87 -6.66 -2.79
CA CYS A 184 -6.19 -6.36 -3.34
C CYS A 184 -6.33 -4.90 -3.74
N TYR A 185 -5.72 -3.98 -2.98
CA TYR A 185 -5.73 -2.56 -3.27
C TYR A 185 -4.85 -2.19 -4.47
N ARG A 186 -3.65 -2.79 -4.58
CA ARG A 186 -2.69 -2.53 -5.67
C ARG A 186 -3.08 -3.19 -6.99
N GLN A 187 -3.67 -4.38 -6.94
CA GLN A 187 -3.93 -5.22 -8.11
C GLN A 187 -5.36 -5.08 -8.65
N ASP A 188 -6.19 -4.21 -8.04
CA ASP A 188 -7.48 -3.78 -8.57
C ASP A 188 -8.32 -4.96 -9.11
N ILE A 189 -8.65 -5.90 -8.21
CA ILE A 189 -9.33 -7.14 -8.58
C ILE A 189 -10.84 -6.93 -8.71
N TYR A 190 -11.27 -6.38 -9.83
CA TYR A 190 -12.67 -6.01 -10.06
C TYR A 190 -13.60 -7.22 -10.31
N PRO A 191 -14.90 -7.13 -9.96
CA PRO A 191 -15.91 -8.15 -10.25
C PRO A 191 -15.92 -8.65 -11.70
N VAL A 192 -15.81 -7.73 -12.65
CA VAL A 192 -15.85 -8.01 -14.10
C VAL A 192 -14.77 -8.96 -14.60
N GLN A 193 -13.64 -9.09 -13.90
CA GLN A 193 -12.50 -9.82 -14.44
C GLN A 193 -12.37 -11.27 -13.98
N TRP A 194 -13.16 -11.72 -13.00
CA TRP A 194 -12.96 -13.04 -12.38
C TRP A 194 -14.10 -14.02 -12.61
N MET A 195 -13.75 -15.29 -12.51
CA MET A 195 -14.61 -16.45 -12.43
C MET A 195 -14.16 -17.28 -11.22
N MET A 196 -15.07 -17.51 -10.28
CA MET A 196 -14.77 -18.19 -9.01
C MET A 196 -15.64 -19.43 -8.87
N ARG A 197 -15.15 -20.42 -8.13
CA ARG A 197 -15.99 -21.55 -7.72
C ARG A 197 -17.15 -21.03 -6.89
N ARG A 198 -18.37 -21.42 -7.26
CA ARG A 198 -19.58 -20.93 -6.59
C ARG A 198 -19.60 -21.33 -5.11
N ASP A 199 -19.17 -22.55 -4.79
CA ASP A 199 -19.10 -23.03 -3.41
C ASP A 199 -18.10 -22.23 -2.56
N ALA A 200 -16.97 -21.80 -3.13
CA ALA A 200 -16.01 -20.93 -2.47
C ALA A 200 -16.62 -19.55 -2.17
N VAL A 201 -17.37 -18.96 -3.12
CA VAL A 201 -18.07 -17.68 -2.91
C VAL A 201 -19.09 -17.79 -1.76
N LEU A 202 -19.87 -18.86 -1.73
CA LEU A 202 -20.85 -19.12 -0.68
C LEU A 202 -20.20 -19.34 0.70
N GLN A 203 -19.08 -20.07 0.76
CA GLN A 203 -18.35 -20.29 2.02
C GLN A 203 -17.82 -19.00 2.65
N ILE A 204 -17.56 -17.97 1.83
CA ILE A 204 -17.10 -16.65 2.29
C ILE A 204 -18.27 -15.70 2.62
N GLY A 205 -19.50 -16.09 2.27
CA GLY A 205 -20.71 -15.32 2.53
C GLY A 205 -21.02 -14.26 1.47
N GLY A 206 -20.43 -14.36 0.27
CA GLY A 206 -20.66 -13.43 -0.82
C GLY A 206 -20.19 -11.99 -0.54
N PHE A 207 -20.73 -11.04 -1.30
CA PHE A 207 -20.44 -9.62 -1.11
C PHE A 207 -21.07 -9.11 0.20
N PRO A 208 -20.33 -8.38 1.04
CA PRO A 208 -20.89 -7.85 2.28
C PRO A 208 -21.96 -6.79 1.97
N GLU A 209 -23.19 -7.05 2.44
CA GLU A 209 -24.37 -6.23 2.10
C GLU A 209 -24.43 -4.87 2.79
N ASN A 210 -23.62 -4.67 3.83
CA ASN A 210 -23.54 -3.42 4.56
C ASN A 210 -22.60 -2.37 3.93
N PHE A 211 -22.08 -2.63 2.73
CA PHE A 211 -21.24 -1.69 1.98
C PHE A 211 -22.03 -1.07 0.83
N ASP A 212 -21.98 0.27 0.74
CA ASP A 212 -22.53 1.02 -0.40
C ASP A 212 -21.53 1.15 -1.56
N VAL A 213 -20.22 1.05 -1.25
CA VAL A 213 -19.08 1.07 -2.16
C VAL A 213 -17.95 0.16 -1.64
N MET A 214 -17.08 -0.28 -2.54
CA MET A 214 -15.91 -1.12 -2.23
C MET A 214 -16.24 -2.50 -1.64
N GLU A 215 -17.48 -2.97 -1.83
CA GLU A 215 -17.92 -4.29 -1.39
C GLU A 215 -17.07 -5.42 -2.01
N ASP A 216 -16.63 -5.20 -3.25
CA ASP A 216 -15.81 -6.09 -4.06
C ASP A 216 -14.43 -6.31 -3.44
N ARG A 217 -13.82 -5.25 -2.92
CA ARG A 217 -12.54 -5.28 -2.21
C ARG A 217 -12.66 -6.00 -0.87
N ALA A 218 -13.72 -5.74 -0.11
CA ALA A 218 -13.97 -6.44 1.16
C ALA A 218 -14.19 -7.94 0.93
N PHE A 219 -14.96 -8.29 -0.10
CA PHE A 219 -15.14 -9.67 -0.53
C PHE A 219 -13.80 -10.30 -0.91
N MET A 220 -13.00 -9.65 -1.75
CA MET A 220 -11.73 -10.21 -2.23
C MET A 220 -10.74 -10.44 -1.08
N ASN A 221 -10.70 -9.55 -0.10
CA ASN A 221 -9.90 -9.75 1.12
C ASN A 221 -10.31 -11.04 1.88
N ARG A 222 -11.61 -11.24 2.08
CA ARG A 222 -12.12 -12.46 2.73
C ARG A 222 -11.86 -13.70 1.88
N PHE A 223 -12.04 -13.57 0.56
CA PHE A 223 -11.82 -14.66 -0.39
C PHE A 223 -10.35 -15.11 -0.39
N LEU A 224 -9.41 -14.18 -0.52
CA LEU A 224 -7.97 -14.47 -0.55
C LEU A 224 -7.39 -14.90 0.80
N SER A 225 -8.13 -14.70 1.89
CA SER A 225 -7.78 -15.24 3.22
C SER A 225 -7.97 -16.76 3.30
N ARG A 226 -8.72 -17.36 2.36
CA ARG A 226 -9.03 -18.80 2.34
C ARG A 226 -8.69 -19.49 1.02
N TRP A 227 -8.79 -18.78 -0.09
CA TRP A 227 -8.67 -19.33 -1.44
C TRP A 227 -7.63 -18.56 -2.24
N ARG A 228 -7.10 -19.19 -3.29
CA ARG A 228 -6.20 -18.56 -4.26
C ARG A 228 -6.96 -18.14 -5.51
N VAL A 229 -6.51 -17.03 -6.09
CA VAL A 229 -6.95 -16.57 -7.41
C VAL A 229 -5.72 -16.46 -8.30
N ALA A 230 -5.78 -17.05 -9.50
CA ALA A 230 -4.73 -16.86 -10.51
C ALA A 230 -5.22 -15.91 -11.61
N ILE A 231 -4.34 -15.04 -12.11
CA ILE A 231 -4.67 -14.07 -13.15
C ILE A 231 -4.00 -14.46 -14.46
N LEU A 232 -4.81 -14.61 -15.51
CA LEU A 232 -4.39 -14.82 -16.88
C LEU A 232 -3.99 -13.47 -17.49
N ASP A 233 -2.76 -13.38 -18.00
CA ASP A 233 -2.22 -12.18 -18.66
C ASP A 233 -2.78 -12.01 -20.08
N ARG A 234 -4.12 -11.92 -20.19
CA ARG A 234 -4.87 -11.64 -21.41
C ARG A 234 -5.96 -10.62 -21.10
N LYS A 235 -6.07 -9.58 -21.93
CA LYS A 235 -7.13 -8.56 -21.83
C LYS A 235 -8.45 -9.14 -22.36
N LEU A 236 -9.29 -9.66 -21.48
CA LEU A 236 -10.56 -10.29 -21.86
C LEU A 236 -11.78 -9.65 -21.18
N ALA A 237 -11.54 -8.72 -20.24
CA ALA A 237 -12.59 -7.94 -19.59
C ALA A 237 -12.47 -6.46 -19.96
N TYR A 238 -13.61 -5.83 -20.21
CA TYR A 238 -13.69 -4.44 -20.63
C TYR A 238 -14.58 -3.64 -19.69
N HIS A 239 -13.95 -2.71 -18.99
CA HIS A 239 -14.60 -1.78 -18.09
C HIS A 239 -14.93 -0.49 -18.83
N HIS A 240 -16.19 -0.06 -18.90
CA HIS A 240 -16.59 1.10 -19.71
C HIS A 240 -16.65 2.40 -18.91
N ARG A 241 -16.10 3.47 -19.49
CA ARG A 241 -15.93 4.79 -18.85
C ARG A 241 -16.47 5.92 -19.70
N ARG A 242 -17.24 6.80 -19.07
CA ARG A 242 -17.96 7.89 -19.72
C ARG A 242 -17.34 9.25 -19.43
N GLU A 243 -17.04 10.05 -20.46
CA GLU A 243 -16.41 11.38 -20.32
C GLU A 243 -17.37 12.49 -19.85
N LYS A 244 -18.65 12.47 -20.25
CA LYS A 244 -19.66 13.48 -19.86
C LYS A 244 -20.71 12.89 -18.93
N ARG A 245 -20.54 13.08 -17.62
CA ARG A 245 -21.56 12.83 -16.60
C ARG A 245 -22.34 14.12 -16.31
N ALA A 246 -23.27 14.50 -17.18
CA ALA A 246 -24.10 15.68 -16.96
C ALA A 246 -25.16 15.43 -15.85
N ASP A 247 -25.80 14.25 -15.85
CA ASP A 247 -26.93 13.94 -14.96
C ASP A 247 -26.61 13.01 -13.77
N ASP A 248 -25.38 12.51 -13.64
CA ASP A 248 -24.98 11.56 -12.59
C ASP A 248 -24.20 12.21 -11.42
N ARG A 249 -24.43 13.52 -11.21
CA ARG A 249 -23.64 14.36 -10.28
C ARG A 249 -24.07 14.23 -8.83
N THR A 250 -25.29 13.78 -8.55
CA THR A 250 -25.84 13.81 -7.18
C THR A 250 -25.28 12.71 -6.27
N ARG A 251 -24.65 11.65 -6.81
CA ARG A 251 -24.02 10.57 -6.03
C ARG A 251 -22.50 10.69 -5.88
N ASN A 252 -21.80 11.40 -6.76
CA ASN A 252 -20.32 11.41 -6.78
C ASN A 252 -19.68 12.31 -5.69
N VAL A 253 -20.41 13.26 -5.12
CA VAL A 253 -19.85 14.22 -4.15
C VAL A 253 -19.96 13.74 -2.70
N LEU A 254 -20.90 12.85 -2.39
CA LEU A 254 -21.06 12.23 -1.04
C LEU A 254 -20.36 10.86 -0.91
N LEU A 255 -20.01 10.20 -2.01
CA LEU A 255 -19.29 8.93 -2.00
C LEU A 255 -17.76 9.07 -1.90
N ASN A 256 -17.22 10.27 -2.15
CA ASN A 256 -15.78 10.56 -2.16
C ASN A 256 -15.30 11.35 -0.92
N THR A 257 -16.15 11.57 0.07
CA THR A 257 -15.76 12.21 1.33
C THR A 257 -15.25 11.17 2.32
N LEU A 258 -14.21 11.53 3.09
CA LEU A 258 -13.62 10.73 4.18
C LEU A 258 -14.64 10.31 5.26
N ASP A 259 -15.83 10.91 5.25
CA ASP A 259 -16.93 10.63 6.18
C ASP A 259 -17.83 9.46 5.74
N ASN A 260 -17.56 8.81 4.61
CA ASN A 260 -18.26 7.57 4.25
C ASN A 260 -17.68 6.40 5.07
N PRO A 261 -18.46 5.75 5.97
CA PRO A 261 -17.97 4.60 6.75
C PRO A 261 -17.49 3.42 5.88
N SER A 262 -17.92 3.37 4.62
CA SER A 262 -17.45 2.41 3.60
C SER A 262 -16.01 2.64 3.13
N TYR A 263 -15.37 3.75 3.54
CA TYR A 263 -13.94 4.04 3.34
C TYR A 263 -13.12 3.86 4.62
N ASP A 264 -13.73 3.39 5.72
CA ASP A 264 -12.98 3.05 6.92
C ASP A 264 -12.12 1.80 6.66
N TRP A 265 -10.89 2.04 6.21
CA TRP A 265 -9.90 1.01 5.91
C TRP A 265 -9.63 0.09 7.11
N ARG A 266 -9.90 0.53 8.35
CA ARG A 266 -9.81 -0.32 9.54
C ARG A 266 -10.85 -1.44 9.50
N TYR A 267 -12.05 -1.15 9.00
CA TYR A 267 -13.08 -2.16 8.79
C TYR A 267 -12.64 -3.18 7.71
N PHE A 268 -11.99 -2.75 6.62
CA PHE A 268 -11.41 -3.66 5.64
C PHE A 268 -10.28 -4.52 6.19
N ALA A 269 -9.39 -3.94 7.01
CA ALA A 269 -8.30 -4.65 7.65
C ALA A 269 -8.82 -5.66 8.69
N ASP A 270 -9.88 -5.33 9.41
CA ASP A 270 -10.57 -6.20 10.37
C ASP A 270 -11.31 -7.36 9.68
N LEU A 271 -11.95 -7.11 8.53
CA LEU A 271 -12.56 -8.17 7.71
C LEU A 271 -11.54 -9.08 7.04
N ALA A 272 -10.35 -8.54 6.79
CA ALA A 272 -9.22 -9.27 6.24
C ALA A 272 -8.40 -9.97 7.33
N LYS A 273 -8.77 -9.89 8.62
CA LYS A 273 -8.12 -10.68 9.68
C LYS A 273 -8.39 -12.15 9.38
N PRO A 274 -7.40 -12.90 8.88
CA PRO A 274 -7.58 -14.34 8.85
C PRO A 274 -7.68 -14.79 10.32
N PRO A 275 -8.35 -15.91 10.65
CA PRO A 275 -8.32 -16.51 11.98
C PRO A 275 -6.95 -17.16 12.20
N ILE A 276 -5.88 -16.40 11.96
CA ILE A 276 -4.50 -16.80 12.17
C ILE A 276 -4.12 -16.14 13.47
N ASP A 277 -4.07 -16.96 14.50
CA ASP A 277 -3.40 -16.55 15.71
C ASP A 277 -1.90 -16.45 15.37
N LEU A 278 -1.41 -15.23 15.18
CA LEU A 278 0.01 -14.96 14.95
C LEU A 278 0.87 -15.35 16.17
N ARG A 279 0.24 -15.66 17.31
CA ARG A 279 0.89 -16.20 18.51
C ARG A 279 1.09 -17.71 18.42
N GLU A 280 0.35 -18.41 17.57
CA GLU A 280 0.59 -19.82 17.29
C GLU A 280 1.71 -19.97 16.24
N ASN A 281 2.74 -20.73 16.60
CA ASN A 281 3.96 -20.90 15.80
C ASN A 281 3.77 -21.86 14.60
N SER A 282 2.80 -21.55 13.74
CA SER A 282 2.43 -22.34 12.57
C SER A 282 3.31 -22.04 11.34
N VAL A 283 3.37 -22.98 10.40
CA VAL A 283 4.08 -22.80 9.11
C VAL A 283 3.47 -21.65 8.31
N GLN A 284 2.14 -21.46 8.38
CA GLN A 284 1.46 -20.34 7.71
C GLN A 284 1.83 -18.98 8.31
N ALA A 285 1.97 -18.88 9.63
CA ALA A 285 2.40 -17.64 10.29
C ALA A 285 3.83 -17.25 9.87
N ARG A 286 4.75 -18.22 9.81
CA ARG A 286 6.12 -17.99 9.32
C ARG A 286 6.19 -17.60 7.85
N LEU A 287 5.36 -18.22 7.00
CA LEU A 287 5.29 -17.89 5.58
C LEU A 287 4.76 -16.45 5.37
N LEU A 288 3.73 -16.06 6.12
CA LEU A 288 3.18 -14.70 6.09
C LEU A 288 4.16 -13.65 6.61
N LEU A 289 4.90 -13.95 7.67
CA LEU A 289 5.98 -13.08 8.17
C LEU A 289 7.10 -12.92 7.14
N GLY A 290 7.48 -14.01 6.45
CA GLY A 290 8.45 -13.97 5.36
C GLY A 290 7.97 -13.12 4.18
N ILE A 291 6.74 -13.35 3.70
CA ILE A 291 6.14 -12.56 2.62
C ILE A 291 6.04 -11.08 3.01
N ALA A 292 5.63 -10.77 4.25
CA ALA A 292 5.55 -9.40 4.74
C ALA A 292 6.93 -8.73 4.79
N SER A 293 7.96 -9.46 5.23
CA SER A 293 9.35 -9.00 5.24
C SER A 293 9.87 -8.67 3.83
N ASP A 294 9.58 -9.55 2.86
CA ASP A 294 10.01 -9.36 1.47
C ASP A 294 9.29 -8.17 0.82
N LEU A 295 7.98 -8.06 1.01
CA LEU A 295 7.18 -6.92 0.53
C LEU A 295 7.62 -5.60 1.14
N LEU A 296 7.90 -5.58 2.44
CA LEU A 296 8.43 -4.40 3.13
C LEU A 296 9.80 -4.01 2.57
N SER A 297 10.66 -4.99 2.28
CA SER A 297 11.98 -4.73 1.70
C SER A 297 11.89 -4.15 0.29
N GLU A 298 11.00 -4.71 -0.55
CA GLU A 298 10.79 -4.23 -1.92
C GLU A 298 10.16 -2.83 -1.95
N VAL A 299 9.15 -2.59 -1.10
CA VAL A 299 8.57 -1.25 -0.93
C VAL A 299 9.63 -0.26 -0.47
N ASN A 300 10.47 -0.62 0.51
CA ASN A 300 11.50 0.29 1.01
C ASN A 300 12.54 0.62 -0.08
N TYR A 301 12.89 -0.35 -0.92
CA TYR A 301 13.78 -0.15 -2.06
C TYR A 301 13.19 0.82 -3.09
N GLU A 302 11.96 0.60 -3.53
CA GLU A 302 11.26 1.47 -4.49
C GLU A 302 11.01 2.88 -3.93
N THR A 303 10.64 2.97 -2.65
CA THR A 303 10.40 4.27 -2.01
C THR A 303 11.71 5.05 -1.87
N SER A 304 12.83 4.36 -1.58
CA SER A 304 14.16 4.96 -1.53
C SER A 304 14.63 5.44 -2.91
N ALA A 305 14.38 4.66 -3.97
CA ALA A 305 14.71 5.04 -5.35
C ALA A 305 13.91 6.27 -5.82
N ILE A 306 12.61 6.32 -5.50
CA ILE A 306 11.75 7.48 -5.78
C ILE A 306 12.22 8.70 -4.99
N TRP A 307 12.55 8.54 -3.71
CA TRP A 307 13.05 9.63 -2.88
C TRP A 307 14.35 10.22 -3.45
N GLN A 308 15.30 9.39 -3.86
CA GLN A 308 16.54 9.85 -4.51
C GLN A 308 16.26 10.61 -5.81
N LYS A 309 15.29 10.16 -6.62
CA LYS A 309 14.92 10.82 -7.86
C LYS A 309 14.25 12.18 -7.61
N VAL A 310 13.28 12.24 -6.71
CA VAL A 310 12.57 13.48 -6.35
C VAL A 310 13.52 14.48 -5.70
N ASP A 311 14.39 14.02 -4.81
CA ASP A 311 15.39 14.87 -4.18
C ASP A 311 16.44 15.37 -5.19
N GLY A 312 16.84 14.53 -6.15
CA GLY A 312 17.69 14.93 -7.27
C GLY A 312 17.06 16.02 -8.15
N GLU A 313 15.78 15.86 -8.51
CA GLU A 313 15.02 16.87 -9.27
C GLU A 313 14.80 18.16 -8.47
N MET A 314 14.50 18.07 -7.17
CA MET A 314 14.39 19.25 -6.30
C MET A 314 15.73 19.99 -6.15
N ARG A 315 16.85 19.26 -6.05
CA ARG A 315 18.19 19.85 -6.06
C ARG A 315 18.49 20.56 -7.37
N ALA A 316 18.11 19.98 -8.51
CA ALA A 316 18.25 20.61 -9.82
C ALA A 316 17.39 21.89 -9.93
N LEU A 317 16.11 21.84 -9.54
CA LEU A 317 15.22 23.00 -9.54
C LEU A 317 15.71 24.13 -8.62
N ARG A 318 16.16 23.79 -7.41
CA ARG A 318 16.73 24.77 -6.48
C ARG A 318 18.02 25.39 -7.02
N SER A 319 18.85 24.60 -7.69
CA SER A 319 20.05 25.12 -8.35
C SER A 319 19.70 26.08 -9.48
N GLN A 320 18.68 25.76 -10.29
CA GLN A 320 18.21 26.63 -11.36
C GLN A 320 17.62 27.92 -10.82
N LEU A 321 16.75 27.83 -9.80
CA LEU A 321 16.14 29.00 -9.15
C LEU A 321 17.21 29.93 -8.56
N GLU A 322 18.27 29.37 -7.97
CA GLU A 322 19.37 30.16 -7.41
C GLU A 322 20.22 30.83 -8.50
N GLU A 323 20.42 30.17 -9.65
CA GLU A 323 21.10 30.74 -10.81
C GLU A 323 20.27 31.86 -11.46
N ASP A 324 18.97 31.64 -11.61
CA ASP A 324 18.01 32.63 -12.11
C ASP A 324 17.94 33.82 -11.16
N ARG A 325 17.91 33.58 -9.84
CA ARG A 325 17.93 34.61 -8.80
C ARG A 325 19.23 35.42 -8.85
N LYS A 326 20.38 34.76 -8.99
CA LYS A 326 21.67 35.45 -9.18
C LYS A 326 21.67 36.28 -10.44
N THR A 327 21.16 35.76 -11.54
CA THR A 327 21.07 36.48 -12.82
C THR A 327 20.17 37.71 -12.70
N LEU A 328 19.01 37.59 -12.05
CA LEU A 328 18.10 38.70 -11.78
C LEU A 328 18.72 39.74 -10.84
N THR A 329 19.40 39.28 -9.80
CA THR A 329 20.10 40.15 -8.84
C THR A 329 21.22 40.89 -9.54
N LEU A 330 22.00 40.22 -10.40
CA LEU A 330 23.06 40.85 -11.20
C LEU A 330 22.49 41.86 -12.22
N HIS A 331 21.33 41.57 -12.83
CA HIS A 331 20.64 42.54 -13.68
C HIS A 331 20.14 43.76 -12.90
N LEU A 332 19.58 43.56 -11.71
CA LEU A 332 19.14 44.63 -10.81
C LEU A 332 20.32 45.44 -10.28
N GLU A 333 21.40 44.78 -9.88
CA GLU A 333 22.65 45.40 -9.43
C GLU A 333 23.31 46.17 -10.57
N ASN A 334 23.34 45.65 -11.80
CA ASN A 334 23.84 46.39 -12.96
C ASN A 334 22.96 47.59 -13.30
N ALA A 335 21.64 47.49 -13.14
CA ALA A 335 20.72 48.62 -13.31
C ALA A 335 20.95 49.71 -12.25
N VAL A 336 21.23 49.31 -11.01
CA VAL A 336 21.51 50.23 -9.88
C VAL A 336 22.96 50.78 -9.92
N GLN A 337 23.92 50.00 -10.42
CA GLN A 337 25.33 50.40 -10.57
C GLN A 337 25.56 51.34 -11.77
N HIS A 338 24.68 51.33 -12.78
CA HIS A 338 24.68 52.38 -13.81
C HIS A 338 24.31 53.77 -13.26
N GLU A 339 23.64 53.85 -12.10
CA GLU A 339 23.35 55.11 -11.41
C GLU A 339 24.36 55.47 -10.32
N ASN A 340 25.06 54.49 -9.72
CA ASN A 340 25.86 54.72 -8.51
C ASN A 340 27.19 53.94 -8.50
N ALA A 341 28.13 54.24 -9.38
CA ALA A 341 29.55 53.97 -9.08
C ALA A 341 30.54 54.72 -9.99
N SER A 342 31.32 55.62 -9.37
CA SER A 342 32.76 55.71 -9.61
C SER A 342 33.49 55.43 -8.27
N PRO A 343 34.73 54.88 -8.29
CA PRO A 343 35.06 53.70 -7.49
C PRO A 343 36.27 53.89 -6.55
N ALA A 344 36.47 52.96 -5.59
CA ALA A 344 37.81 52.62 -5.06
C ALA A 344 37.90 51.31 -4.23
N SER A 345 38.67 50.35 -4.78
CA SER A 345 39.88 49.73 -4.21
C SER A 345 39.86 48.68 -3.06
N THR A 346 40.20 47.42 -3.45
CA THR A 346 41.26 46.49 -2.92
C THR A 346 41.41 46.14 -1.42
N VAL A 347 41.53 44.83 -1.08
CA VAL A 347 42.79 44.05 -0.83
C VAL A 347 42.46 42.66 -0.20
N LYS A 348 43.24 41.63 -0.57
CA LYS A 348 43.27 40.21 -0.13
C LYS A 348 43.95 39.99 1.25
N SER A 349 43.72 38.84 1.91
CA SER A 349 44.84 37.98 2.40
C SER A 349 44.39 36.55 2.80
N LYS A 350 45.38 35.66 2.94
CA LYS A 350 45.37 34.17 2.98
C LYS A 350 45.80 33.61 4.35
N GLY A 351 45.54 32.30 4.55
CA GLY A 351 46.40 31.33 5.30
C GLY A 351 45.77 30.82 6.59
N GLY A 352 45.88 29.57 7.06
CA GLY A 352 46.64 28.35 6.70
C GLY A 352 46.96 27.54 7.99
N GLY A 353 46.97 26.20 7.96
CA GLY A 353 47.84 25.37 8.84
C GLY A 353 47.24 24.38 9.88
N ALA A 354 47.17 23.09 9.50
CA ALA A 354 47.67 21.83 10.11
C ALA A 354 47.54 21.41 11.62
N SER A 355 46.93 20.21 11.80
CA SER A 355 47.26 18.97 12.59
C SER A 355 47.85 18.98 14.02
N VAL A 356 47.45 18.01 14.86
CA VAL A 356 48.18 16.75 15.20
C VAL A 356 47.36 15.93 16.23
N ALA A 357 47.44 14.59 16.13
CA ALA A 357 46.76 13.55 16.92
C ALA A 357 47.43 13.18 18.26
N SER A 358 46.71 12.48 19.16
CA SER A 358 47.31 11.64 20.21
C SER A 358 46.50 10.39 20.59
N THR A 359 47.21 9.25 20.52
CA THR A 359 47.17 7.91 21.16
C THR A 359 46.09 7.44 22.16
N ALA A 360 45.78 6.15 22.02
CA ALA A 360 44.80 5.28 22.69
C ALA A 360 45.18 4.74 24.09
N THR A 361 44.18 4.27 24.86
CA THR A 361 44.04 2.86 25.35
C THR A 361 42.80 2.64 26.24
N VAL A 362 42.31 1.38 26.21
CA VAL A 362 41.32 0.66 27.07
C VAL A 362 39.85 0.69 26.62
N ASP A 363 39.35 -0.52 26.31
CA ASP A 363 37.96 -0.93 26.02
C ASP A 363 36.99 -0.57 27.15
N SER A 364 36.79 0.71 27.36
CA SER A 364 35.62 1.27 28.02
C SER A 364 34.66 1.70 26.91
N ALA A 365 33.37 1.42 27.08
CA ALA A 365 32.37 2.01 26.20
C ALA A 365 32.60 3.53 26.17
N VAL A 366 32.86 4.08 24.99
CA VAL A 366 33.06 5.52 24.77
C VAL A 366 31.80 6.31 25.07
N PHE A 367 30.67 5.61 25.16
CA PHE A 367 29.41 6.12 25.69
C PHE A 367 28.63 4.99 26.36
N ASP A 368 28.08 5.26 27.55
CA ASP A 368 27.14 4.38 28.26
C ASP A 368 26.04 5.25 28.90
N ILE A 369 24.79 4.99 28.53
CA ILE A 369 23.63 5.72 29.05
C ILE A 369 23.51 5.65 30.58
N TRP A 370 24.03 4.59 31.21
CA TRP A 370 24.00 4.43 32.67
C TRP A 370 25.11 5.20 33.38
N GLN A 371 26.14 5.65 32.67
CA GLN A 371 27.09 6.62 33.21
C GLN A 371 26.51 8.04 33.21
N VAL A 372 25.66 8.36 32.22
CA VAL A 372 24.91 9.64 32.17
C VAL A 372 23.91 9.75 33.32
N TYR A 373 23.19 8.67 33.62
CA TYR A 373 22.19 8.61 34.70
C TYR A 373 22.62 7.66 35.83
N SER A 374 23.63 8.04 36.61
CA SER A 374 24.30 7.10 37.54
C SER A 374 23.72 7.01 38.97
N ALA A 375 22.88 7.96 39.40
CA ALA A 375 22.60 8.13 40.84
C ALA A 375 21.14 7.98 41.29
N ARG A 376 20.15 8.52 40.56
CA ARG A 376 18.75 8.59 41.00
C ARG A 376 17.77 8.43 39.84
N GLU A 377 16.53 8.06 40.16
CA GLU A 377 15.40 8.11 39.21
C GLU A 377 15.29 9.51 38.60
N HIS A 378 15.06 9.55 37.29
CA HIS A 378 14.98 10.80 36.52
C HIS A 378 13.73 10.78 35.67
N ALA A 379 12.92 11.84 35.74
CA ALA A 379 11.75 12.03 34.89
C ALA A 379 11.78 13.44 34.30
N GLN A 380 11.55 13.57 33.00
CA GLN A 380 11.48 14.88 32.36
C GLN A 380 10.59 14.86 31.13
N TYR A 381 10.02 16.02 30.81
CA TYR A 381 9.46 16.24 29.48
C TYR A 381 10.59 16.40 28.46
N ILE A 382 10.42 15.82 27.28
CA ILE A 382 11.35 16.00 26.16
C ILE A 382 10.73 16.97 25.16
N THR A 383 11.51 17.96 24.73
CA THR A 383 11.14 18.84 23.62
C THR A 383 11.66 18.24 22.31
N PRO A 384 10.83 18.17 21.24
CA PRO A 384 11.26 17.81 19.90
C PRO A 384 12.51 18.55 19.44
N ASN A 385 13.41 17.81 18.79
CA ASN A 385 14.65 18.29 18.19
C ASN A 385 15.59 19.04 19.15
N SER A 386 15.38 18.87 20.47
CA SER A 386 16.21 19.45 21.51
C SER A 386 17.02 18.33 22.18
N PRO A 387 18.35 18.51 22.35
CA PRO A 387 19.16 17.52 23.03
C PRO A 387 18.72 17.27 24.48
N PHE A 388 18.72 16.00 24.87
CA PHE A 388 18.64 15.52 26.24
C PHE A 388 19.75 14.47 26.47
N ALA A 389 20.17 14.26 27.73
CA ALA A 389 21.22 13.27 28.04
C ALA A 389 22.53 13.46 27.22
N GLU A 390 23.03 14.71 27.12
CA GLU A 390 24.23 15.18 26.38
C GLU A 390 24.28 14.94 24.85
N ARG A 391 23.84 13.77 24.38
CA ARG A 391 23.99 13.31 22.99
C ARG A 391 22.72 12.70 22.39
N LEU A 392 21.64 12.59 23.17
CA LEU A 392 20.36 12.10 22.67
C LEU A 392 19.46 13.26 22.25
N SER A 393 18.65 13.07 21.23
CA SER A 393 17.52 13.95 20.93
C SER A 393 16.36 13.15 20.38
N ILE A 394 15.14 13.69 20.47
CA ILE A 394 13.97 13.09 19.85
C ILE A 394 13.68 13.88 18.58
N SER A 395 13.73 13.24 17.43
CA SER A 395 13.31 13.86 16.17
C SER A 395 11.91 13.40 15.82
N ILE A 396 10.99 14.36 15.67
CA ILE A 396 9.58 14.09 15.39
C ILE A 396 9.00 15.22 14.51
N ASN A 397 8.09 14.87 13.61
CA ASN A 397 7.56 15.79 12.60
C ASN A 397 6.72 16.93 13.18
N ASP A 398 5.91 16.65 14.21
CA ASP A 398 5.02 17.64 14.83
C ASP A 398 5.32 17.78 16.31
N ALA A 399 5.26 19.01 16.83
CA ALA A 399 5.42 19.26 18.25
C ALA A 399 4.24 18.70 19.03
N GLN A 400 4.53 17.80 19.98
CA GLN A 400 3.50 17.12 20.78
C GLN A 400 3.67 17.45 22.25
N TYR A 401 2.54 17.74 22.91
CA TYR A 401 2.51 17.87 24.35
C TYR A 401 2.46 16.49 25.01
N GLY A 402 3.30 16.24 26.02
CA GLY A 402 3.27 14.99 26.80
C GLY A 402 4.34 13.94 26.43
N LEU A 403 5.36 14.29 25.65
CA LEU A 403 6.57 13.48 25.51
C LEU A 403 7.27 13.35 26.85
N LEU A 404 7.28 12.15 27.43
CA LEU A 404 7.82 11.90 28.76
C LEU A 404 8.95 10.89 28.69
N MET A 405 10.08 11.22 29.31
CA MET A 405 11.14 10.27 29.59
C MET A 405 11.18 9.93 31.06
N HIS A 406 11.34 8.65 31.35
CA HIS A 406 11.60 8.13 32.69
C HIS A 406 12.82 7.21 32.66
N VAL A 407 13.80 7.47 33.52
CA VAL A 407 15.03 6.70 33.65
C VAL A 407 15.12 6.16 35.07
N SER A 408 15.24 4.85 35.18
CA SER A 408 15.48 4.13 36.43
C SER A 408 16.86 3.47 36.37
N PRO A 409 17.92 4.12 36.91
CA PRO A 409 19.27 3.55 36.93
C PRO A 409 19.34 2.22 37.68
N HIS A 410 18.61 2.11 38.80
CA HIS A 410 18.57 0.89 39.61
C HIS A 410 17.97 -0.30 38.85
N LYS A 411 16.96 -0.06 38.00
CA LYS A 411 16.34 -1.11 37.16
C LYS A 411 17.01 -1.24 35.79
N ARG A 412 18.03 -0.41 35.49
CA ARG A 412 18.62 -0.25 34.15
C ARG A 412 17.55 -0.17 33.07
N LYS A 413 16.61 0.77 33.24
CA LYS A 413 15.48 0.95 32.33
C LYS A 413 15.22 2.43 32.04
N MET A 414 15.36 2.81 30.78
CA MET A 414 14.96 4.11 30.25
C MET A 414 13.71 3.88 29.40
N MET A 415 12.68 4.67 29.64
CA MET A 415 11.44 4.64 28.90
C MET A 415 11.19 6.01 28.30
N ILE A 416 10.92 6.04 27.00
CA ILE A 416 10.42 7.23 26.30
C ILE A 416 8.99 6.92 25.90
N GLN A 417 8.05 7.72 26.40
CA GLN A 417 6.64 7.64 26.06
C GLN A 417 6.30 8.73 25.05
N ILE A 418 5.77 8.31 23.91
CA ILE A 418 5.40 9.14 22.78
C ILE A 418 3.90 9.04 22.58
N GLY A 419 3.21 10.18 22.65
CA GLY A 419 1.75 10.24 22.51
C GLY A 419 1.30 9.77 21.12
N ASP A 420 1.98 10.22 20.08
CA ASP A 420 1.76 9.78 18.71
C ASP A 420 3.10 9.76 17.96
N THR A 421 3.54 8.65 17.36
CA THR A 421 4.80 8.68 16.58
C THR A 421 4.65 9.37 15.23
N ALA A 422 3.44 9.73 14.82
CA ALA A 422 3.11 10.38 13.55
C ALA A 422 3.76 9.65 12.35
N ASP A 423 4.16 10.38 11.32
CA ASP A 423 4.86 9.78 10.16
C ASP A 423 6.32 9.45 10.42
N TRP A 424 6.93 10.11 11.42
CA TRP A 424 8.33 9.94 11.75
C TRP A 424 8.60 10.34 13.20
N ALA A 425 9.16 9.41 13.96
CA ALA A 425 9.74 9.66 15.27
C ALA A 425 11.01 8.82 15.44
N ALA A 426 12.10 9.41 15.91
CA ALA A 426 13.36 8.71 16.12
C ALA A 426 14.07 9.23 17.38
N LEU A 427 14.72 8.31 18.10
CA LEU A 427 15.73 8.64 19.07
C LEU A 427 17.07 8.76 18.35
N GLU A 428 17.60 9.97 18.32
CA GLU A 428 18.84 10.31 17.65
C GLU A 428 19.99 10.25 18.65
N LEU A 429 21.06 9.52 18.33
CA LEU A 429 22.30 9.48 19.09
C LEU A 429 23.43 10.11 18.28
N ARG A 430 23.96 11.23 18.75
CA ARG A 430 25.11 11.90 18.15
C ARG A 430 26.41 11.12 18.38
N LEU A 431 27.15 10.87 17.30
CA LEU A 431 28.37 10.06 17.27
C LEU A 431 29.66 10.87 17.17
N ASP A 432 29.56 12.19 16.98
CA ASP A 432 30.70 13.07 16.81
C ASP A 432 31.70 12.99 17.98
N GLY A 433 32.97 12.77 17.64
CA GLY A 433 34.06 12.71 18.60
C GLY A 433 34.08 11.49 19.52
N LEU A 434 33.21 10.48 19.30
CA LEU A 434 33.20 9.26 20.11
C LEU A 434 34.18 8.19 19.60
N ALA A 435 34.42 8.10 18.30
CA ALA A 435 35.33 7.11 17.75
C ALA A 435 36.80 7.55 17.81
N PRO A 436 37.71 6.66 18.24
CA PRO A 436 39.13 6.84 18.01
C PRO A 436 39.44 6.97 16.51
N ALA A 437 40.52 7.70 16.19
CA ALA A 437 40.95 7.91 14.81
C ALA A 437 41.14 6.56 14.08
N GLY A 438 40.49 6.42 12.92
CA GLY A 438 40.57 5.21 12.09
C GLY A 438 39.78 4.00 12.62
N GLN A 439 39.07 4.12 13.74
CA GLN A 439 38.21 3.05 14.27
C GLN A 439 36.72 3.35 14.00
N GLY A 440 35.93 2.29 13.91
CA GLY A 440 34.48 2.36 13.85
C GLY A 440 33.87 2.32 15.24
N LEU A 441 32.54 2.28 15.32
CA LEU A 441 31.81 2.11 16.57
C LEU A 441 30.87 0.92 16.50
N ARG A 442 30.75 0.18 17.59
CA ARG A 442 29.71 -0.81 17.82
C ARG A 442 28.71 -0.23 18.79
N CYS A 443 27.49 -0.01 18.33
CA CYS A 443 26.37 0.34 19.19
C CYS A 443 25.66 -0.94 19.65
N ARG A 444 25.48 -1.10 20.96
CA ARG A 444 24.60 -2.13 21.52
C ARG A 444 23.37 -1.48 22.13
N ILE A 445 22.20 -1.86 21.63
CA ILE A 445 20.90 -1.34 22.02
C ILE A 445 20.11 -2.49 22.62
N GLY A 446 20.01 -2.52 23.95
CA GLY A 446 19.11 -3.40 24.67
C GLY A 446 17.71 -2.81 24.62
N VAL A 447 16.77 -3.52 24.00
CA VAL A 447 15.37 -3.12 23.89
C VAL A 447 14.48 -4.09 24.66
N ASN A 448 13.40 -3.56 25.21
CA ASN A 448 12.32 -4.35 25.80
C ASN A 448 11.00 -3.81 25.27
N ALA A 449 10.00 -4.66 25.17
CA ALA A 449 8.71 -4.29 24.62
C ALA A 449 7.55 -4.79 25.50
N ILE A 450 6.49 -3.99 25.53
CA ILE A 450 5.20 -4.38 26.10
C ILE A 450 4.38 -5.15 25.05
N GLU A 451 4.55 -4.81 23.77
CA GLU A 451 3.86 -5.37 22.61
C GLU A 451 4.90 -5.54 21.49
N ASP A 452 4.71 -6.54 20.62
CA ASP A 452 5.65 -6.78 19.51
C ASP A 452 5.70 -5.57 18.57
N TYR A 453 6.89 -5.10 18.23
CA TYR A 453 7.05 -4.03 17.25
C TYR A 453 8.32 -4.16 16.42
N LEU A 454 8.26 -3.64 15.19
CA LEU A 454 9.43 -3.45 14.33
C LEU A 454 9.92 -2.02 14.45
N PHE A 455 11.23 -1.84 14.44
CA PHE A 455 11.83 -0.51 14.42
C PHE A 455 13.08 -0.53 13.55
N GLU A 456 13.56 0.63 13.14
CA GLU A 456 14.71 0.73 12.26
C GLU A 456 15.89 1.41 12.95
N THR A 457 17.10 1.09 12.49
CA THR A 457 18.26 1.93 12.75
C THR A 457 18.80 2.49 11.44
N ALA A 458 19.08 3.78 11.39
CA ALA A 458 19.70 4.44 10.25
C ALA A 458 20.94 5.22 10.68
N LEU A 459 21.85 5.43 9.73
CA LEU A 459 22.99 6.32 9.88
C LEU A 459 22.65 7.64 9.20
N GLN A 460 22.73 8.74 9.94
CA GLN A 460 22.50 10.08 9.39
C GLN A 460 23.78 10.89 9.41
N HIS A 461 23.92 11.79 8.43
CA HIS A 461 24.96 12.81 8.44
C HIS A 461 24.46 14.15 7.93
N GLY A 462 25.10 15.21 8.42
CA GLY A 462 24.87 16.57 7.99
C GLY A 462 25.35 16.82 6.55
N LEU A 463 24.62 17.68 5.87
CA LEU A 463 24.95 18.30 4.59
C LEU A 463 24.79 19.80 4.77
N ARG A 464 25.80 20.58 4.38
CA ARG A 464 25.64 22.04 4.31
C ARG A 464 24.95 22.39 3.01
N SER A 465 23.82 23.07 3.11
CA SER A 465 23.12 23.63 1.96
C SER A 465 23.92 24.81 1.37
N ARG A 466 23.53 25.28 0.18
CA ARG A 466 24.09 26.50 -0.43
C ARG A 466 23.78 27.77 0.39
N SER A 467 22.78 27.73 1.27
CA SER A 467 22.40 28.80 2.20
C SER A 467 23.07 28.66 3.59
N ASP A 468 24.03 27.75 3.75
CA ASP A 468 24.68 27.39 5.02
C ASP A 468 23.72 26.84 6.10
N GLU A 469 22.55 26.36 5.68
CA GLU A 469 21.63 25.60 6.53
C GLU A 469 22.09 24.14 6.61
N MET A 470 22.03 23.56 7.81
CA MET A 470 22.35 22.14 8.01
C MET A 470 21.14 21.27 7.68
N LEU A 471 21.27 20.45 6.64
CA LEU A 471 20.34 19.39 6.28
C LEU A 471 20.91 18.04 6.74
N TYR A 472 20.08 17.01 6.89
CA TYR A 472 20.54 15.67 7.20
C TYR A 472 20.12 14.69 6.11
N GLU A 473 21.07 13.87 5.66
CA GLU A 473 20.83 12.74 4.76
C GLU A 473 20.88 11.45 5.59
N SER A 474 19.96 10.53 5.30
CA SER A 474 19.82 9.24 6.01
C SER A 474 20.20 8.09 5.09
N GLY A 475 20.90 7.10 5.61
CA GLY A 475 21.30 5.90 4.87
C GLY A 475 21.62 4.71 5.77
N GLY A 476 21.95 3.57 5.17
CA GLY A 476 22.31 2.37 5.91
C GLY A 476 21.21 1.90 6.86
N PHE A 477 19.98 1.79 6.37
CA PHE A 477 18.84 1.33 7.15
C PHE A 477 18.98 -0.15 7.50
N MET A 478 18.58 -0.52 8.72
CA MET A 478 18.39 -1.90 9.16
C MET A 478 17.11 -2.00 9.95
N VAL A 479 16.31 -3.03 9.68
CA VAL A 479 15.07 -3.33 10.40
C VAL A 479 15.37 -4.31 11.53
N HIS A 480 14.78 -4.08 12.69
CA HIS A 480 14.90 -4.93 13.87
C HIS A 480 13.52 -5.27 14.41
N SER A 481 13.37 -6.48 14.97
CA SER A 481 12.18 -6.86 15.73
C SER A 481 12.44 -6.75 17.23
N CYS A 482 11.40 -6.36 17.97
CA CYS A 482 11.37 -6.34 19.41
C CYS A 482 10.14 -7.13 19.87
N ASP A 483 10.36 -8.28 20.49
CA ASP A 483 9.28 -9.18 20.92
C ASP A 483 8.86 -8.85 22.36
N ALA A 484 7.55 -8.84 22.61
CA ALA A 484 6.96 -8.57 23.91
C ALA A 484 7.46 -9.59 24.95
N GLY A 485 7.97 -9.08 26.07
CA GLY A 485 8.47 -9.91 27.16
C GLY A 485 9.82 -10.58 26.91
N ASN A 486 10.44 -10.40 25.74
CA ASN A 486 11.79 -10.88 25.46
C ASN A 486 12.76 -9.70 25.31
N ALA A 487 13.66 -9.52 26.28
CA ALA A 487 14.67 -8.47 26.20
C ALA A 487 15.74 -8.85 25.16
N GLY A 488 15.79 -8.11 24.05
CA GLY A 488 16.75 -8.32 22.97
C GLY A 488 17.90 -7.32 23.03
N ILE A 489 19.10 -7.73 22.61
CA ILE A 489 20.23 -6.82 22.37
C ILE A 489 20.49 -6.77 20.87
N ILE A 490 20.34 -5.56 20.32
CA ILE A 490 20.63 -5.27 18.93
C ILE A 490 22.03 -4.70 18.84
N THR A 491 22.79 -5.16 17.86
CA THR A 491 24.14 -4.69 17.60
C THR A 491 24.18 -3.97 16.26
N ARG A 492 24.68 -2.74 16.25
CA ARG A 492 24.84 -1.92 15.05
C ARG A 492 26.30 -1.47 14.93
N ASP A 493 27.00 -2.05 13.96
CA ASP A 493 28.37 -1.69 13.64
C ASP A 493 28.39 -0.52 12.65
N ILE A 494 29.17 0.50 12.97
CA ILE A 494 29.31 1.76 12.24
C ILE A 494 30.73 1.80 11.67
N PRO A 495 30.89 1.73 10.33
CA PRO A 495 32.21 1.66 9.72
C PRO A 495 33.07 2.89 10.00
N ALA A 496 34.36 2.68 10.29
CA ALA A 496 35.33 3.75 10.51
C ALA A 496 35.31 4.76 9.35
N LYS A 497 35.40 4.26 8.12
CA LYS A 497 35.42 5.10 6.91
C LYS A 497 34.24 6.07 6.88
N TRP A 498 33.01 5.56 7.04
CA TRP A 498 31.83 6.42 7.02
C TRP A 498 31.85 7.43 8.16
N LEU A 499 32.17 7.00 9.38
CA LEU A 499 32.14 7.85 10.57
C LEU A 499 33.10 9.04 10.51
N HIS A 500 34.27 8.84 9.88
CA HIS A 500 35.31 9.88 9.75
C HIS A 500 35.15 10.74 8.48
N ASP A 501 34.37 10.28 7.48
CA ASP A 501 34.19 10.99 6.20
C ASP A 501 32.99 11.95 6.19
N VAL A 502 32.10 11.88 7.20
CA VAL A 502 30.82 12.61 7.21
C VAL A 502 30.75 13.70 8.29
N ILE A 503 29.88 14.69 8.06
CA ILE A 503 29.65 15.80 8.99
C ILE A 503 28.53 15.41 9.98
N GLU A 504 28.68 15.71 11.27
CA GLU A 504 27.67 15.45 12.32
C GLU A 504 27.01 14.05 12.23
N PRO A 505 27.80 12.97 12.35
CA PRO A 505 27.27 11.61 12.27
C PRO A 505 26.30 11.33 13.40
N LYS A 506 25.16 10.73 13.08
CA LYS A 506 24.15 10.26 14.04
C LYS A 506 23.76 8.82 13.76
N LEU A 507 23.40 8.11 14.82
CA LEU A 507 22.64 6.87 14.75
C LEU A 507 21.20 7.17 15.15
N SER A 508 20.28 6.95 14.23
CA SER A 508 18.84 7.11 14.47
C SER A 508 18.25 5.76 14.84
N ILE A 509 17.54 5.70 15.96
CA ILE A 509 16.65 4.60 16.33
C ILE A 509 15.24 5.06 15.98
N ILE A 510 14.77 4.63 14.82
CA ILE A 510 13.52 5.07 14.20
C ILE A 510 12.39 4.20 14.73
N PHE A 511 11.39 4.84 15.32
CA PHE A 511 10.27 4.17 15.95
C PHE A 511 9.19 3.77 14.93
N PRO A 512 8.34 2.79 15.27
CA PRO A 512 7.20 2.45 14.44
C PRO A 512 6.33 3.68 14.20
N ARG A 513 5.87 3.85 12.96
CA ARG A 513 5.06 5.00 12.55
C ARG A 513 3.62 4.84 13.04
N ARG A 514 2.92 5.97 13.20
CA ARG A 514 1.47 6.07 13.51
C ARG A 514 1.03 5.27 14.75
N CYS A 515 1.91 5.16 15.73
CA CYS A 515 1.62 4.48 16.99
C CYS A 515 1.14 5.49 18.04
N HIS A 516 0.00 5.18 18.65
CA HIS A 516 -0.52 5.96 19.77
C HIS A 516 0.04 5.43 21.10
N ASN A 517 0.46 6.35 21.97
CA ASN A 517 0.99 6.05 23.29
C ASN A 517 2.16 5.04 23.28
N PHE A 518 3.00 5.14 22.25
CA PHE A 518 4.16 4.28 22.05
C PHE A 518 5.16 4.42 23.20
N ARG A 519 5.74 3.31 23.63
CA ARG A 519 6.74 3.28 24.70
C ARG A 519 7.99 2.57 24.21
N PHE A 520 9.02 3.35 23.93
CA PHE A 520 10.35 2.80 23.72
C PHE A 520 10.99 2.51 25.07
N ILE A 521 11.34 1.25 25.31
CA ILE A 521 12.04 0.84 26.54
C ILE A 521 13.45 0.38 26.18
N CYS A 522 14.42 1.17 26.61
CA CYS A 522 15.83 0.88 26.48
C CYS A 522 16.39 0.34 27.80
N THR A 523 17.07 -0.80 27.75
CA THR A 523 17.76 -1.43 28.88
C THR A 523 19.28 -1.27 28.80
N HIS A 524 19.82 -1.12 27.58
CA HIS A 524 21.24 -0.92 27.33
C HIS A 524 21.39 0.03 26.14
N LEU A 525 22.28 1.00 26.26
CA LEU A 525 22.71 1.80 25.12
C LEU A 525 24.18 2.14 25.33
N THR A 526 25.05 1.37 24.69
CA THR A 526 26.50 1.55 24.78
C THR A 526 27.11 1.68 23.39
N LEU A 527 28.14 2.52 23.28
CA LEU A 527 29.02 2.59 22.11
C LEU A 527 30.41 2.14 22.53
N GLU A 528 30.98 1.22 21.77
CA GLU A 528 32.33 0.72 21.97
C GLU A 528 33.15 0.90 20.69
N PRO A 529 34.45 1.19 20.77
CA PRO A 529 35.29 1.19 19.58
C PRO A 529 35.29 -0.19 18.92
N LEU A 530 35.13 -0.24 17.60
CA LEU A 530 35.43 -1.45 16.84
C LEU A 530 36.96 -1.56 16.74
N GLY A 531 37.51 -2.71 17.14
CA GLY A 531 38.95 -2.98 17.07
C GLY A 531 39.53 -2.66 15.68
N PRO A 532 40.83 -2.34 15.59
CA PRO A 532 41.46 -1.99 14.31
C PRO A 532 41.28 -3.14 13.31
N VAL A 533 40.70 -2.83 12.15
CA VAL A 533 40.59 -3.75 11.00
C VAL A 533 41.95 -3.92 10.35
#